data_AF-A0A1R1BBV0-F1
#
_entry.id   AF-A0A1R1BBV0-F1
#
_cell.length_a   1.000
_cell.length_b   1.000
_cell.length_c   1.000
_cell.angle_alpha   90.00
_cell.angle_beta   90.00
_cell.angle_gamma   90.00
#
_symmetry.space_group_name_H-M   'P 1'
#
loop_
_entity.id
_entity.type
_entity.pdbx_description
1 polymer ?
#
loop_
_entity_poly.entity_id
_entity_poly.type
_entity_poly.pdbx_seq_one_letter_code
_entity_poly.pdbx_strand_id
1 'polypeptide(L)'
;MAGIINIGWVLMFELRKVLEEIQVPLSYFIEKLSLKEEEVFILMDSNDSEAQMELYFQFITAVNDDDLLPRLVEFFTNYVEEKSELVAFITNILKFRSNNSPRRMINSVERLVSLADDMDVIRKGKHSLKIFYFVVCIETLYSLADIEMNSKSMIIIDFFNTYIEEADAQFIIDNIRRSLGDDRYKFNETVGEYKQTNNDRWNTEINMEIFARVINELRNIFAHEGDYWGFHFTDSDTAMLNTITVAENQREVKLKRDGKLNGLRRVYEVKLTYEQFKAICVRGFLNFINTYFKSISS
;
A
#
# COMPACT_ATOMS: atom_id res chain seq x y z
N MET A 1 -41.32 36.23 -23.14
CA MET A 1 -40.35 35.17 -23.48
C MET A 1 -39.52 34.86 -22.26
N ALA A 2 -39.97 33.88 -21.48
CA ALA A 2 -39.20 33.23 -20.43
C ALA A 2 -39.71 31.80 -20.40
N GLY A 3 -39.04 30.92 -21.15
CA GLY A 3 -39.33 29.50 -21.16
C GLY A 3 -38.69 28.86 -19.94
N ILE A 4 -39.53 28.48 -18.98
CA ILE A 4 -39.16 27.63 -17.85
C ILE A 4 -38.80 26.27 -18.44
N ILE A 5 -37.51 25.91 -18.41
CA ILE A 5 -37.06 24.55 -18.71
C ILE A 5 -37.47 23.70 -17.52
N ASN A 6 -38.48 22.86 -17.75
CA ASN A 6 -39.00 21.91 -16.80
C ASN A 6 -37.95 20.81 -16.58
N ILE A 7 -37.26 20.85 -15.44
CA ILE A 7 -36.33 19.81 -14.97
C ILE A 7 -37.21 18.65 -14.48
N GLY A 8 -37.59 17.78 -15.40
CA GLY A 8 -38.57 16.72 -15.15
C GLY A 8 -38.45 15.55 -16.12
N TRP A 9 -37.24 15.07 -16.35
CA TRP A 9 -36.99 13.78 -16.99
C TRP A 9 -35.87 13.09 -16.23
N VAL A 10 -36.24 12.41 -15.13
CA VAL A 10 -35.47 11.23 -14.72
C VAL A 10 -35.74 10.23 -15.84
N LEU A 11 -34.78 10.05 -16.75
CA LEU A 11 -34.83 8.98 -17.74
C LEU A 11 -35.07 7.67 -16.97
N MET A 12 -36.25 7.06 -17.15
CA MET A 12 -36.53 5.74 -16.61
C MET A 12 -35.48 4.79 -17.18
N PHE A 13 -34.64 4.25 -16.30
CA PHE A 13 -33.68 3.24 -16.69
C PHE A 13 -34.42 1.93 -17.00
N GLU A 14 -34.31 1.47 -18.24
CA GLU A 14 -34.88 0.19 -18.68
C GLU A 14 -33.74 -0.74 -19.09
N LEU A 15 -33.45 -1.74 -18.24
CA LEU A 15 -32.35 -2.67 -18.41
C LEU A 15 -32.37 -3.36 -19.79
N ARG A 16 -33.57 -3.74 -20.27
CA ARG A 16 -33.74 -4.38 -21.58
C ARG A 16 -33.20 -3.52 -22.72
N LYS A 17 -33.61 -2.25 -22.76
CA LYS A 17 -33.16 -1.30 -23.78
C LYS A 17 -31.67 -1.07 -23.71
N VAL A 18 -31.13 -0.93 -22.50
CA VAL A 18 -29.69 -0.73 -22.31
C VAL A 18 -28.89 -1.92 -22.84
N LEU A 19 -29.28 -3.16 -22.50
CA LEU A 19 -28.59 -4.37 -22.99
C LEU A 19 -28.68 -4.50 -24.52
N GLU A 20 -29.82 -4.16 -25.12
CA GLU A 20 -29.99 -4.14 -26.58
C GLU A 20 -29.11 -3.07 -27.24
N GLU A 21 -29.02 -1.87 -26.67
CA GLU A 21 -28.20 -0.77 -27.18
C GLU A 21 -26.70 -1.09 -27.14
N ILE A 22 -26.22 -1.74 -26.08
CA ILE A 22 -24.82 -2.17 -25.95
C ILE A 22 -24.56 -3.55 -26.58
N GLN A 23 -25.57 -4.13 -27.23
CA GLN A 23 -25.49 -5.42 -27.93
C GLN A 23 -25.04 -6.60 -27.04
N VAL A 24 -25.44 -6.59 -25.78
CA VAL A 24 -25.18 -7.70 -24.85
C VAL A 24 -26.32 -8.72 -24.93
N PRO A 25 -26.05 -9.98 -25.33
CA PRO A 25 -27.07 -11.02 -25.32
C PRO A 25 -27.58 -11.28 -23.89
N LEU A 26 -28.90 -11.42 -23.73
CA LEU A 26 -29.51 -11.69 -22.42
C LEU A 26 -28.98 -12.98 -21.79
N SER A 27 -28.69 -14.01 -22.59
CA SER A 27 -28.08 -15.26 -22.12
C SER A 27 -26.71 -15.03 -21.48
N TYR A 28 -25.87 -14.17 -22.07
CA TYR A 28 -24.57 -13.81 -21.52
C TYR A 28 -24.71 -13.00 -20.22
N PHE A 29 -25.67 -12.08 -20.16
CA PHE A 29 -25.97 -11.30 -18.96
C PHE A 29 -26.38 -12.21 -17.78
N ILE A 30 -27.30 -13.15 -18.03
CA ILE A 30 -27.79 -14.12 -17.04
C ILE A 30 -26.65 -15.02 -16.57
N GLU A 31 -25.87 -15.58 -17.51
CA GLU A 31 -24.73 -16.44 -17.21
C GLU A 31 -23.70 -15.71 -16.33
N LYS A 32 -23.35 -14.47 -16.69
CA LYS A 32 -22.35 -13.68 -15.95
C LYS A 32 -22.74 -13.38 -14.52
N LEU A 33 -24.03 -13.17 -14.27
CA LEU A 33 -24.54 -12.93 -12.92
C LEU A 33 -24.84 -14.23 -12.16
N SER A 34 -24.78 -15.39 -12.83
CA SER A 34 -25.19 -16.68 -12.26
C SER A 34 -26.62 -16.65 -11.68
N LEU A 35 -27.51 -15.89 -12.29
CA LEU A 35 -28.91 -15.74 -11.90
C LEU A 35 -29.81 -16.70 -12.68
N LYS A 36 -31.02 -16.95 -12.17
CA LYS A 36 -32.02 -17.67 -12.96
C LYS A 36 -32.66 -16.73 -13.96
N GLU A 37 -32.91 -17.26 -15.16
CA GLU A 37 -33.56 -16.51 -16.24
C GLU A 37 -34.90 -15.90 -15.82
N GLU A 38 -35.71 -16.64 -15.06
CA GLU A 38 -37.00 -16.19 -14.52
C GLU A 38 -36.86 -14.95 -13.61
N GLU A 39 -35.84 -14.91 -12.75
CA GLU A 39 -35.59 -13.80 -11.82
C GLU A 39 -35.22 -12.53 -12.57
N VAL A 40 -34.39 -12.66 -13.61
CA VAL A 40 -33.96 -11.55 -14.45
C VAL A 40 -35.14 -11.00 -15.26
N PHE A 41 -35.99 -11.86 -15.82
CA PHE A 41 -37.19 -11.40 -16.55
C PHE A 41 -38.18 -10.66 -15.66
N ILE A 42 -38.47 -11.18 -14.47
CA ILE A 42 -39.36 -10.52 -13.50
C ILE A 42 -38.85 -9.11 -13.19
N LEU A 43 -37.53 -8.96 -13.02
CA LEU A 43 -36.91 -7.69 -12.65
C LEU A 43 -36.83 -6.72 -13.84
N MET A 44 -36.57 -7.22 -15.05
CA MET A 44 -36.57 -6.42 -16.30
C MET A 44 -37.97 -5.91 -16.67
N ASP A 45 -39.01 -6.69 -16.42
CA ASP A 45 -40.39 -6.32 -16.72
C ASP A 45 -41.04 -5.54 -15.55
N SER A 46 -40.32 -5.37 -14.43
CA SER A 46 -40.75 -4.53 -13.31
C SER A 46 -40.66 -3.03 -13.65
N ASN A 47 -41.44 -2.20 -12.96
CA ASN A 47 -41.28 -0.73 -13.04
C ASN A 47 -40.21 -0.19 -12.06
N ASP A 48 -39.41 -1.07 -11.45
CA ASP A 48 -38.38 -0.69 -10.49
C ASP A 48 -37.06 -0.37 -11.20
N SER A 49 -36.91 0.88 -11.62
CA SER A 49 -35.71 1.34 -12.33
C SER A 49 -34.45 1.28 -11.47
N GLU A 50 -34.58 1.35 -10.14
CA GLU A 50 -33.45 1.30 -9.21
C GLU A 50 -32.90 -0.12 -9.14
N ALA A 51 -33.78 -1.12 -8.96
CA ALA A 51 -33.38 -2.52 -9.00
C ALA A 51 -32.76 -2.92 -10.34
N GLN A 52 -33.33 -2.45 -11.46
CA GLN A 52 -32.80 -2.69 -12.80
C GLN A 52 -31.39 -2.09 -12.99
N MET A 53 -31.19 -0.87 -12.48
CA MET A 53 -29.90 -0.19 -12.56
C MET A 53 -28.85 -0.88 -11.69
N GLU A 54 -29.22 -1.31 -10.48
CA GLU A 54 -28.35 -2.09 -9.61
C GLU A 54 -27.92 -3.41 -10.27
N LEU A 55 -28.85 -4.12 -10.90
CA LEU A 55 -28.54 -5.36 -11.62
C LEU A 55 -27.60 -5.12 -12.81
N TYR A 56 -27.79 -4.02 -13.54
CA TYR A 56 -26.86 -3.60 -14.60
C TYR A 56 -25.46 -3.33 -14.05
N PHE A 57 -25.34 -2.60 -12.93
CA PHE A 57 -24.04 -2.31 -12.33
C PHE A 57 -23.35 -3.58 -11.83
N GLN A 58 -24.09 -4.55 -11.29
CA GLN A 58 -23.54 -5.86 -10.94
C GLN A 58 -22.95 -6.56 -12.16
N PHE A 59 -23.64 -6.51 -13.31
CA PHE A 59 -23.16 -7.11 -14.56
C PHE A 59 -21.88 -6.44 -15.06
N ILE A 60 -21.87 -5.11 -15.14
CA ILE A 60 -20.67 -4.36 -15.55
C ILE A 60 -19.49 -4.66 -14.62
N THR A 61 -19.77 -4.79 -13.32
CA THR A 61 -18.74 -5.15 -12.35
C THR A 61 -18.21 -6.57 -12.57
N ALA A 62 -19.08 -7.54 -12.82
CA ALA A 62 -18.69 -8.92 -13.12
C ALA A 62 -17.86 -9.02 -14.40
N VAL A 63 -18.23 -8.29 -15.46
CA VAL A 63 -17.46 -8.22 -16.71
C VAL A 63 -16.09 -7.60 -16.47
N ASN A 64 -16.01 -6.50 -15.72
CA ASN A 64 -14.73 -5.89 -15.36
C ASN A 64 -13.84 -6.81 -14.51
N ASP A 65 -14.44 -7.72 -13.74
CA ASP A 65 -13.71 -8.67 -12.90
C ASP A 65 -13.02 -9.77 -13.75
N ASP A 66 -13.50 -10.07 -14.95
CA ASP A 66 -12.90 -11.07 -15.85
C ASP A 66 -11.48 -10.67 -16.31
N ASP A 67 -11.26 -9.39 -16.59
CA ASP A 67 -9.94 -8.85 -16.97
C ASP A 67 -9.09 -8.52 -15.74
N LEU A 68 -9.74 -8.07 -14.66
CA LEU A 68 -9.06 -7.61 -13.47
C LEU A 68 -8.43 -8.78 -12.67
N LEU A 69 -9.14 -9.91 -12.54
CA LEU A 69 -8.66 -11.06 -11.77
C LEU A 69 -7.33 -11.62 -12.32
N PRO A 70 -7.20 -11.97 -13.62
CA PRO A 70 -5.93 -12.47 -14.17
C PRO A 70 -4.78 -11.50 -13.96
N ARG A 71 -5.02 -10.20 -14.20
CA ARG A 71 -4.01 -9.14 -14.04
C ARG A 71 -3.50 -9.04 -12.61
N LEU A 72 -4.40 -9.05 -11.63
CA LEU A 72 -4.01 -8.98 -10.21
C LEU A 72 -3.30 -10.27 -9.78
N VAL A 73 -3.75 -11.43 -10.24
CA VAL A 73 -3.09 -12.72 -9.93
C VAL A 73 -1.68 -12.75 -10.53
N GLU A 74 -1.49 -12.28 -11.76
CA GLU A 74 -0.18 -12.16 -12.40
C GLU A 74 0.74 -11.24 -11.60
N PHE A 75 0.25 -10.06 -11.22
CA PHE A 75 1.01 -9.10 -10.41
C PHE A 75 1.44 -9.67 -9.06
N PHE A 76 0.51 -10.28 -8.31
CA PHE A 76 0.78 -10.72 -6.93
C PHE A 76 1.46 -12.09 -6.80
N THR A 77 1.44 -12.93 -7.85
CA THR A 77 1.96 -14.31 -7.81
C THR A 77 3.41 -14.39 -7.34
N ASN A 78 4.25 -13.40 -7.66
CA ASN A 78 5.67 -13.42 -7.31
C ASN A 78 5.95 -13.12 -5.82
N TYR A 79 4.93 -12.76 -5.04
CA TYR A 79 5.08 -12.33 -3.65
C TYR A 79 4.45 -13.29 -2.64
N VAL A 80 3.86 -14.38 -3.12
CA VAL A 80 3.18 -15.40 -2.31
C VAL A 80 3.71 -16.78 -2.67
N GLU A 81 3.69 -17.71 -1.71
CA GLU A 81 4.11 -19.09 -1.96
C GLU A 81 3.01 -19.88 -2.67
N GLU A 82 1.76 -19.76 -2.20
CA GLU A 82 0.63 -20.56 -2.66
C GLU A 82 -0.28 -19.77 -3.62
N LYS A 83 -0.11 -20.01 -4.92
CA LYS A 83 -0.92 -19.35 -5.97
C LYS A 83 -2.42 -19.64 -5.83
N SER A 84 -2.79 -20.84 -5.36
CA SER A 84 -4.19 -21.23 -5.19
C SER A 84 -4.89 -20.37 -4.13
N GLU A 85 -4.21 -20.11 -3.02
CA GLU A 85 -4.69 -19.24 -1.94
C GLU A 85 -4.83 -17.79 -2.42
N LEU A 86 -3.87 -17.29 -3.21
CA LEU A 86 -3.95 -15.95 -3.80
C LEU A 86 -5.16 -15.78 -4.72
N VAL A 87 -5.41 -16.75 -5.60
CA VAL A 87 -6.57 -16.73 -6.51
C VAL A 87 -7.86 -16.71 -5.71
N ALA A 88 -7.98 -17.55 -4.68
CA ALA A 88 -9.14 -17.58 -3.80
C ALA A 88 -9.32 -16.24 -3.06
N PHE A 89 -8.23 -15.67 -2.52
CA PHE A 89 -8.22 -14.39 -1.83
C PHE A 89 -8.71 -13.24 -2.72
N ILE A 90 -8.12 -13.06 -3.90
CA ILE A 90 -8.52 -12.00 -4.84
C ILE A 90 -9.97 -12.22 -5.29
N THR A 91 -10.35 -13.46 -5.61
CA THR A 91 -11.73 -13.79 -6.01
C THR A 91 -12.73 -13.40 -4.93
N ASN A 92 -12.42 -13.68 -3.66
CA ASN A 92 -13.28 -13.32 -2.54
C ASN A 92 -13.40 -11.80 -2.37
N ILE A 93 -12.30 -11.06 -2.51
CA ILE A 93 -12.33 -9.59 -2.49
C ILE A 93 -13.19 -9.04 -3.63
N LEU A 94 -13.00 -9.54 -4.86
CA LEU A 94 -13.77 -9.06 -6.01
C LEU A 94 -15.26 -9.36 -5.82
N LYS A 95 -15.63 -10.54 -5.31
CA LYS A 95 -17.03 -10.90 -5.02
C LYS A 95 -17.64 -10.15 -3.84
N PHE A 96 -16.85 -9.51 -2.98
CA PHE A 96 -17.36 -8.79 -1.83
C PHE A 96 -17.95 -7.43 -2.21
N ARG A 97 -19.27 -7.38 -2.40
CA ARG A 97 -19.98 -6.19 -2.89
C ARG A 97 -20.44 -5.22 -1.80
N SER A 98 -20.56 -5.67 -0.55
CA SER A 98 -21.05 -4.84 0.56
C SER A 98 -20.10 -3.70 0.95
N ASN A 99 -18.81 -3.84 0.63
CA ASN A 99 -17.82 -2.79 0.83
C ASN A 99 -16.76 -2.84 -0.27
N ASN A 100 -16.60 -1.74 -1.00
CA ASN A 100 -15.66 -1.64 -2.12
C ASN A 100 -14.21 -1.34 -1.67
N SER A 101 -13.96 -1.07 -0.39
CA SER A 101 -12.62 -0.75 0.12
C SER A 101 -11.58 -1.84 -0.16
N PRO A 102 -11.81 -3.14 0.08
CA PRO A 102 -10.83 -4.18 -0.22
C PRO A 102 -10.43 -4.23 -1.72
N ARG A 103 -11.41 -4.07 -2.62
CA ARG A 103 -11.15 -3.96 -4.07
C ARG A 103 -10.30 -2.73 -4.39
N ARG A 104 -10.63 -1.58 -3.81
CA ARG A 104 -9.84 -0.35 -3.97
C ARG A 104 -8.43 -0.51 -3.43
N MET A 105 -8.24 -1.26 -2.34
CA MET A 105 -6.93 -1.52 -1.73
C MET A 105 -6.04 -2.34 -2.66
N ILE A 106 -6.50 -3.52 -3.14
CA ILE A 106 -5.68 -4.37 -4.02
C ILE A 106 -5.31 -3.65 -5.34
N ASN A 107 -6.25 -2.88 -5.89
CA ASN A 107 -6.01 -2.07 -7.08
C ASN A 107 -5.02 -0.93 -6.81
N SER A 108 -5.07 -0.32 -5.62
CA SER A 108 -4.14 0.74 -5.24
C SER A 108 -2.72 0.21 -5.08
N VAL A 109 -2.57 -0.99 -4.51
CA VAL A 109 -1.26 -1.66 -4.37
C VAL A 109 -0.66 -1.94 -5.75
N GLU A 110 -1.39 -2.64 -6.62
CA GLU A 110 -0.91 -2.98 -7.97
C GLU A 110 -0.48 -1.71 -8.73
N ARG A 111 -1.33 -0.67 -8.72
CA ARG A 111 -1.03 0.59 -9.39
C ARG A 111 0.17 1.32 -8.81
N LEU A 112 0.24 1.49 -7.48
CA LEU A 112 1.29 2.30 -6.85
C LEU A 112 2.66 1.62 -6.89
N VAL A 113 2.69 0.29 -6.76
CA VAL A 113 3.93 -0.48 -6.88
C VAL A 113 4.41 -0.52 -8.33
N SER A 114 3.50 -0.68 -9.30
CA SER A 114 3.87 -0.58 -10.72
C SER A 114 4.40 0.81 -11.07
N LEU A 115 3.78 1.87 -10.55
CA LEU A 115 4.31 3.24 -10.69
C LEU A 115 5.70 3.40 -10.06
N ALA A 116 5.98 2.73 -8.94
CA ALA A 116 7.31 2.74 -8.33
C ALA A 116 8.35 2.07 -9.25
N ASP A 117 7.99 0.99 -9.93
CA ASP A 117 8.86 0.30 -10.88
C ASP A 117 9.06 1.13 -12.16
N ASP A 118 8.01 1.79 -12.67
CA ASP A 118 8.08 2.71 -13.81
C ASP A 118 9.05 3.89 -13.57
N MET A 119 9.34 4.23 -12.31
CA MET A 119 10.33 5.27 -12.01
C MET A 119 11.73 4.91 -12.50
N ASP A 120 12.07 3.65 -12.72
CA ASP A 120 13.36 3.31 -13.35
C ASP A 120 13.42 3.72 -14.82
N VAL A 121 12.29 3.76 -15.51
CA VAL A 121 12.21 4.25 -16.89
C VAL A 121 12.38 5.77 -16.93
N ILE A 122 11.78 6.48 -15.97
CA ILE A 122 11.82 7.95 -15.93
C ILE A 122 13.15 8.45 -15.35
N ARG A 123 13.62 7.85 -14.25
CA ARG A 123 14.81 8.23 -13.49
C ARG A 123 15.49 7.02 -12.84
N LYS A 124 16.23 6.27 -13.65
CA LYS A 124 16.99 5.08 -13.22
C LYS A 124 17.80 5.31 -11.93
N GLY A 125 17.65 4.38 -10.99
CA GLY A 125 18.44 4.34 -9.77
C GLY A 125 18.06 5.39 -8.73
N LYS A 126 16.92 6.08 -8.87
CA LYS A 126 16.40 7.02 -7.86
C LYS A 126 15.46 6.30 -6.88
N HIS A 127 16.02 5.51 -5.97
CA HIS A 127 15.24 4.67 -5.05
C HIS A 127 14.36 5.45 -4.07
N SER A 128 14.74 6.68 -3.68
CA SER A 128 13.89 7.55 -2.85
C SER A 128 12.52 7.82 -3.48
N LEU A 129 12.44 7.98 -4.81
CA LEU A 129 11.16 8.16 -5.53
C LEU A 129 10.28 6.92 -5.41
N LYS A 130 10.89 5.74 -5.52
CA LYS A 130 10.16 4.48 -5.41
C LYS A 130 9.57 4.32 -4.02
N ILE A 131 10.39 4.56 -2.98
CA ILE A 131 9.95 4.51 -1.55
C ILE A 131 8.76 5.42 -1.30
N PHE A 132 8.71 6.60 -1.91
CA PHE A 132 7.57 7.50 -1.79
C PHE A 132 6.25 6.83 -2.18
N TYR A 133 6.21 6.07 -3.30
CA TYR A 133 5.00 5.36 -3.71
C TYR A 133 4.60 4.25 -2.74
N PHE A 134 5.55 3.56 -2.10
CA PHE A 134 5.23 2.61 -1.03
C PHE A 134 4.61 3.31 0.18
N VAL A 135 5.16 4.47 0.59
CA VAL A 135 4.57 5.25 1.70
C VAL A 135 3.17 5.76 1.35
N VAL A 136 2.96 6.24 0.11
CA VAL A 136 1.62 6.61 -0.37
C VAL A 136 0.67 5.42 -0.38
N CYS A 137 1.16 4.22 -0.70
CA CYS A 137 0.38 2.99 -0.64
C CYS A 137 -0.06 2.70 0.80
N ILE A 138 0.85 2.75 1.78
CA ILE A 138 0.52 2.60 3.20
C ILE A 138 -0.55 3.64 3.60
N GLU A 139 -0.33 4.93 3.31
CA GLU A 139 -1.29 6.01 3.64
C GLU A 139 -2.68 5.74 3.01
N THR A 140 -2.71 5.25 1.78
CA THR A 140 -3.93 4.91 1.05
C THR A 140 -4.67 3.75 1.70
N LEU A 141 -3.97 2.69 2.13
CA LEU A 141 -4.57 1.54 2.78
C LEU A 141 -5.24 1.91 4.11
N TYR A 142 -4.57 2.70 4.95
CA TYR A 142 -5.16 3.18 6.21
C TYR A 142 -6.37 4.08 5.96
N SER A 143 -6.30 4.97 4.96
CA SER A 143 -7.43 5.82 4.58
C SER A 143 -8.63 5.01 4.08
N LEU A 144 -8.41 3.94 3.31
CA LEU A 144 -9.48 3.06 2.82
C LEU A 144 -10.08 2.19 3.93
N ALA A 145 -9.30 1.89 4.96
CA ALA A 145 -9.72 1.15 6.14
C ALA A 145 -10.41 2.02 7.20
N ASP A 146 -10.47 3.34 6.98
CA ASP A 146 -10.97 4.33 7.95
C ASP A 146 -10.25 4.26 9.31
N ILE A 147 -8.93 3.98 9.28
CA ILE A 147 -8.09 3.91 10.47
C ILE A 147 -7.46 5.29 10.71
N GLU A 148 -7.98 6.01 11.70
CA GLU A 148 -7.41 7.29 12.13
C GLU A 148 -6.17 7.10 13.02
N MET A 149 -5.12 7.84 12.71
CA MET A 149 -3.87 7.87 13.48
C MET A 149 -3.44 9.32 13.73
N ASN A 150 -2.87 9.57 14.90
CA ASN A 150 -2.48 10.92 15.34
C ASN A 150 -1.42 11.60 14.44
N SER A 151 -0.70 10.85 13.60
CA SER A 151 0.25 11.42 12.63
C SER A 151 0.62 10.42 11.53
N LYS A 152 1.05 10.93 10.37
CA LYS A 152 1.55 10.11 9.25
C LYS A 152 2.72 9.20 9.64
N SER A 153 3.61 9.66 10.52
CA SER A 153 4.71 8.82 11.02
C SER A 153 4.20 7.62 11.81
N MET A 154 3.09 7.76 12.55
CA MET A 154 2.51 6.63 13.29
C MET A 154 1.87 5.61 12.36
N ILE A 155 1.25 6.05 11.25
CA ILE A 155 0.74 5.14 10.21
C ILE A 155 1.86 4.24 9.68
N ILE A 156 3.02 4.82 9.36
CA ILE A 156 4.16 4.07 8.80
C ILE A 156 4.77 3.15 9.86
N ILE A 157 4.94 3.63 11.10
CA ILE A 157 5.46 2.82 12.21
C ILE A 157 4.53 1.64 12.50
N ASP A 158 3.23 1.88 12.58
CA ASP A 158 2.23 0.83 12.79
C ASP A 158 2.26 -0.19 11.65
N PHE A 159 2.35 0.27 10.40
CA PHE A 159 2.42 -0.64 9.26
C PHE A 159 3.58 -1.63 9.37
N PHE A 160 4.79 -1.12 9.61
CA PHE A 160 6.00 -1.93 9.70
C PHE A 160 6.03 -2.83 10.93
N ASN A 161 5.39 -2.45 12.04
CA ASN A 161 5.34 -3.26 13.26
C ASN A 161 4.23 -4.32 13.24
N THR A 162 3.13 -4.07 12.53
CA THR A 162 1.91 -4.87 12.63
C THR A 162 1.70 -5.81 11.44
N TYR A 163 2.07 -5.40 10.22
CA TYR A 163 1.71 -6.15 9.01
C TYR A 163 2.90 -6.77 8.26
N ILE A 164 4.13 -6.41 8.62
CA ILE A 164 5.32 -7.09 8.13
C ILE A 164 5.55 -8.37 8.94
N GLU A 165 5.75 -9.48 8.24
CA GLU A 165 5.98 -10.77 8.87
C GLU A 165 7.30 -10.79 9.64
N GLU A 166 7.37 -11.62 10.68
CA GLU A 166 8.55 -11.69 11.56
C GLU A 166 9.84 -12.00 10.79
N ALA A 167 9.79 -12.92 9.82
CA ALA A 167 10.94 -13.26 8.98
C ALA A 167 11.43 -12.07 8.14
N ASP A 168 10.51 -11.33 7.53
CA ASP A 168 10.81 -10.13 6.74
C ASP A 168 11.31 -8.97 7.63
N ALA A 169 10.73 -8.83 8.82
CA ALA A 169 11.13 -7.84 9.80
C ALA A 169 12.58 -8.09 10.26
N GLN A 170 12.91 -9.34 10.58
CA GLN A 170 14.27 -9.74 10.93
C GLN A 170 15.23 -9.51 9.77
N PHE A 171 14.82 -9.85 8.54
CA PHE A 171 15.62 -9.63 7.34
C PHE A 171 15.97 -8.15 7.13
N ILE A 172 15.04 -7.22 7.37
CA ILE A 172 15.31 -5.78 7.33
C ILE A 172 16.36 -5.39 8.36
N ILE A 173 16.20 -5.85 9.61
CA ILE A 173 17.08 -5.51 10.73
C ILE A 173 18.51 -6.02 10.47
N ASP A 174 18.64 -7.21 9.89
CA ASP A 174 19.95 -7.80 9.58
C ASP A 174 20.67 -7.08 8.42
N ASN A 175 19.92 -6.39 7.55
CA ASN A 175 20.44 -5.75 6.34
C ASN A 175 20.54 -4.22 6.43
N ILE A 176 20.17 -3.62 7.55
CA ILE A 176 20.29 -2.18 7.77
C ILE A 176 20.85 -1.91 9.16
N ARG A 177 21.91 -1.12 9.24
CA ARG A 177 22.53 -0.73 10.52
C ARG A 177 23.11 0.68 10.47
N ARG A 178 23.37 1.30 11.61
CA ARG A 178 24.16 2.54 11.64
C ARG A 178 25.62 2.24 11.26
N SER A 179 26.23 3.12 10.50
CA SER A 179 27.63 3.00 10.11
C SER A 179 28.56 3.31 11.28
N LEU A 180 29.73 2.66 11.28
CA LEU A 180 30.83 3.01 12.20
C LEU A 180 31.39 4.42 11.94
N GLY A 181 31.14 4.98 10.74
CA GLY A 181 31.50 6.35 10.38
C GLY A 181 30.47 7.41 10.75
N ASP A 182 29.43 7.05 11.50
CA ASP A 182 28.43 8.00 12.00
C ASP A 182 29.06 8.88 13.10
N ASP A 183 28.87 10.21 13.04
CA ASP A 183 29.45 11.14 14.03
C ASP A 183 28.93 10.89 15.47
N ARG A 184 27.81 10.19 15.63
CA ARG A 184 27.27 9.75 16.92
C ARG A 184 27.66 8.33 17.29
N TYR A 185 28.42 7.64 16.45
CA TYR A 185 29.11 6.42 16.84
C TYR A 185 30.12 6.77 17.93
N LYS A 186 29.81 6.39 19.17
CA LYS A 186 30.73 6.50 20.30
C LYS A 186 31.44 5.16 20.46
N PHE A 187 32.73 5.12 20.12
CA PHE A 187 33.59 3.93 20.30
C PHE A 187 33.78 3.55 21.78
N ASN A 188 33.50 4.46 22.72
CA ASN A 188 33.57 4.23 24.17
C ASN A 188 32.58 5.15 24.89
N GLU A 189 31.45 4.64 25.37
CA GLU A 189 30.82 5.25 26.54
C GLU A 189 31.72 4.97 27.75
N THR A 190 32.14 6.02 28.43
CA THR A 190 33.03 5.97 29.59
C THR A 190 32.55 4.90 30.59
N VAL A 191 33.50 4.15 31.16
CA VAL A 191 33.38 3.03 32.12
C VAL A 191 32.29 3.17 33.22
N GLY A 192 31.79 4.38 33.49
CA GLY A 192 30.64 4.62 34.38
C GLY A 192 29.25 4.31 33.81
N GLU A 193 29.02 4.47 32.50
CA GLU A 193 27.72 4.20 31.84
C GLU A 193 27.59 2.72 31.42
N TYR A 194 28.72 2.04 31.21
CA TYR A 194 28.80 0.60 30.90
C TYR A 194 28.17 -0.31 31.96
N LYS A 195 28.05 0.16 33.22
CA LYS A 195 27.54 -0.65 34.34
C LYS A 195 26.01 -0.66 34.48
N GLN A 196 25.26 0.06 33.65
CA GLN A 196 23.79 0.08 33.71
C GLN A 196 23.08 -0.70 32.58
N THR A 197 23.80 -1.13 31.54
CA THR A 197 23.22 -1.95 30.49
C THR A 197 24.09 -3.19 30.28
N ASN A 198 23.71 -4.28 30.94
CA ASN A 198 24.30 -5.60 30.74
C ASN A 198 23.96 -6.14 29.34
N ASN A 199 24.51 -5.58 28.27
CA ASN A 199 24.62 -6.26 26.98
C ASN A 199 25.68 -5.58 26.09
N ASP A 200 26.74 -6.33 25.81
CA ASP A 200 27.86 -6.00 24.91
C ASP A 200 27.42 -5.84 23.43
N ARG A 201 26.66 -4.79 23.09
CA ARG A 201 26.28 -4.53 21.71
C ARG A 201 26.64 -3.11 21.28
N TRP A 202 27.39 -3.07 20.20
CA TRP A 202 27.70 -1.90 19.40
C TRP A 202 26.38 -1.17 19.11
N ASN A 203 26.29 0.15 19.33
CA ASN A 203 25.06 0.95 19.08
C ASN A 203 24.72 1.13 17.58
N THR A 204 25.09 0.14 16.77
CA THR A 204 24.83 0.09 15.33
C THR A 204 23.50 -0.56 15.00
N GLU A 205 22.94 -1.36 15.92
CA GLU A 205 21.66 -2.03 15.73
C GLU A 205 20.50 -1.02 15.67
N ILE A 206 19.59 -1.27 14.73
CA ILE A 206 18.32 -0.55 14.64
C ILE A 206 17.18 -1.51 14.95
N ASN A 207 16.03 -0.96 15.32
CA ASN A 207 14.78 -1.71 15.40
C ASN A 207 13.83 -1.27 14.29
N MET A 208 12.69 -1.95 14.18
CA MET A 208 11.70 -1.68 13.14
C MET A 208 11.10 -0.26 13.23
N GLU A 209 10.95 0.29 14.44
CA GLU A 209 10.48 1.66 14.61
C GLU A 209 11.47 2.67 14.00
N ILE A 210 12.78 2.48 14.22
CA ILE A 210 13.83 3.33 13.63
C ILE A 210 13.79 3.21 12.10
N PHE A 211 13.67 2.00 11.58
CA PHE A 211 13.54 1.78 10.14
C PHE A 211 12.32 2.51 9.55
N ALA A 212 11.15 2.36 10.17
CA ALA A 212 9.93 3.06 9.76
C ALA A 212 10.09 4.60 9.81
N ARG A 213 10.79 5.12 10.81
CA ARG A 213 11.13 6.55 10.90
C ARG A 213 12.04 6.98 9.76
N VAL A 214 13.05 6.18 9.39
CA VAL A 214 13.89 6.45 8.21
C VAL A 214 13.03 6.52 6.94
N ILE A 215 12.17 5.54 6.70
CA ILE A 215 11.26 5.51 5.54
C ILE A 215 10.35 6.75 5.51
N ASN A 216 9.78 7.13 6.65
CA ASN A 216 8.97 8.34 6.77
C ASN A 216 9.78 9.61 6.43
N GLU A 217 11.04 9.70 6.85
CA GLU A 217 11.87 10.85 6.50
C GLU A 217 12.25 10.90 5.03
N LEU A 218 12.49 9.76 4.39
CA LEU A 218 12.71 9.73 2.93
C LEU A 218 11.49 10.28 2.18
N ARG A 219 10.28 9.96 2.63
CA ARG A 219 9.04 10.55 2.10
C ARG A 219 8.97 12.06 2.38
N ASN A 220 9.36 12.54 3.55
CA ASN A 220 9.34 13.97 3.87
C ASN A 220 10.33 14.77 3.02
N ILE A 221 11.57 14.28 2.91
CA ILE A 221 12.62 14.88 2.09
C ILE A 221 12.15 15.02 0.65
N PHE A 222 11.58 13.96 0.09
CA PHE A 222 11.03 14.04 -1.26
C PHE A 222 9.85 15.02 -1.38
N ALA A 223 8.85 14.91 -0.49
CA ALA A 223 7.62 15.68 -0.60
C ALA A 223 7.80 17.19 -0.32
N HIS A 224 8.74 17.57 0.54
CA HIS A 224 8.94 18.95 0.98
C HIS A 224 10.17 19.62 0.35
N GLU A 225 11.23 18.87 0.12
CA GLU A 225 12.52 19.40 -0.36
C GLU A 225 12.75 19.07 -1.84
N GLY A 226 11.97 18.14 -2.41
CA GLY A 226 12.16 17.68 -3.78
C GLY A 226 13.48 16.93 -3.98
N ASP A 227 14.10 16.45 -2.89
CA ASP A 227 15.32 15.66 -2.95
C ASP A 227 15.00 14.16 -3.08
N TYR A 228 15.54 13.57 -4.13
CA TYR A 228 15.37 12.16 -4.50
C TYR A 228 16.72 11.46 -4.69
N TRP A 229 17.82 12.05 -4.21
CA TRP A 229 19.19 11.54 -4.30
C TRP A 229 19.72 11.05 -2.95
N GLY A 230 19.10 11.43 -1.83
CA GLY A 230 19.61 11.16 -0.49
C GLY A 230 19.64 9.69 -0.05
N PHE A 231 18.96 8.77 -0.77
CA PHE A 231 18.91 7.36 -0.39
C PHE A 231 18.95 6.39 -1.56
N HIS A 232 19.75 5.33 -1.41
CA HIS A 232 19.88 4.22 -2.35
C HIS A 232 19.95 2.88 -1.60
N PHE A 233 19.09 1.94 -2.01
CA PHE A 233 19.32 0.51 -1.82
C PHE A 233 20.57 0.03 -2.56
N THR A 234 21.14 -1.09 -2.12
CA THR A 234 22.28 -1.69 -2.82
C THR A 234 21.85 -2.42 -4.10
N ASP A 235 22.74 -2.41 -5.08
CA ASP A 235 22.70 -3.17 -6.34
C ASP A 235 23.82 -4.22 -6.43
N SER A 236 24.59 -4.41 -5.36
CA SER A 236 25.75 -5.29 -5.30
C SER A 236 25.89 -5.96 -3.93
N ASP A 237 26.89 -6.83 -3.79
CA ASP A 237 27.24 -7.45 -2.50
C ASP A 237 27.82 -6.45 -1.48
N THR A 238 28.03 -5.19 -1.90
CA THR A 238 28.58 -4.14 -1.03
C THR A 238 27.46 -3.32 -0.39
N ALA A 239 27.65 -2.94 0.88
CA ALA A 239 26.69 -2.10 1.57
C ALA A 239 26.75 -0.66 1.05
N MET A 240 25.58 -0.05 0.85
CA MET A 240 25.47 1.37 0.50
C MET A 240 25.44 2.23 1.77
N LEU A 241 26.20 3.32 1.77
CA LEU A 241 26.20 4.31 2.85
C LEU A 241 25.21 5.43 2.53
N ASN A 242 24.19 5.59 3.38
CA ASN A 242 23.14 6.57 3.21
C ASN A 242 23.18 7.57 4.36
N THR A 243 23.29 8.86 4.03
CA THR A 243 23.26 9.95 5.02
C THR A 243 21.88 10.55 5.09
N ILE A 244 21.25 10.54 6.27
CA ILE A 244 19.87 11.01 6.46
C ILE A 244 19.78 11.83 7.75
N THR A 245 19.04 12.93 7.73
CA THR A 245 18.67 13.67 8.95
C THR A 245 17.36 13.14 9.51
N VAL A 246 17.45 12.26 10.49
CA VAL A 246 16.31 11.52 11.05
C VAL A 246 16.25 11.64 12.57
N ALA A 247 15.03 11.77 13.09
CA ALA A 247 14.76 11.67 14.53
C ALA A 247 14.41 10.21 14.88
N GLU A 248 15.34 9.49 15.50
CA GLU A 248 15.21 8.06 15.77
C GLU A 248 14.36 7.74 17.00
N ASN A 249 14.06 8.74 17.84
CA ASN A 249 13.27 8.60 19.07
C ASN A 249 12.46 9.86 19.37
N GLN A 250 11.53 9.77 20.33
CA GLN A 250 10.62 10.86 20.69
C GLN A 250 11.33 12.14 21.18
N ARG A 251 12.49 12.01 21.84
CA ARG A 251 13.29 13.18 22.25
C ARG A 251 13.83 13.90 21.02
N GLU A 252 14.35 13.16 20.06
CA GLU A 252 14.85 13.71 18.79
C GLU A 252 13.75 14.32 17.92
N VAL A 253 12.52 13.78 17.97
CA VAL A 253 11.36 14.38 17.29
C VAL A 253 11.09 15.78 17.82
N LYS A 254 11.15 15.98 19.15
CA LYS A 254 11.00 17.31 19.77
C LYS A 254 12.11 18.26 19.31
N LEU A 255 13.37 17.79 19.32
CA LEU A 255 14.50 18.60 18.84
C LEU A 255 14.34 19.01 17.37
N LYS A 256 13.89 18.09 16.51
CA LYS A 256 13.62 18.37 15.10
C LYS A 256 12.54 19.45 14.93
N ARG A 257 11.45 19.36 15.70
CA ARG A 257 10.36 20.38 15.70
C ARG A 257 10.84 21.75 16.16
N ASP A 258 11.78 21.79 17.10
CA ASP A 258 12.40 23.02 17.59
C ASP A 258 13.45 23.61 16.62
N GLY A 259 13.62 23.02 15.43
CA GLY A 259 14.64 23.41 14.45
C GLY A 259 16.07 23.04 14.84
N LYS A 260 16.26 22.24 15.89
CA LYS A 260 17.57 21.79 16.38
C LYS A 260 17.99 20.53 15.64
N LEU A 261 18.48 20.71 14.42
CA LEU A 261 18.90 19.62 13.54
C LEU A 261 20.31 19.07 13.87
N ASN A 262 21.11 19.82 14.64
CA ASN A 262 22.44 19.39 15.06
C ASN A 262 22.37 18.07 15.83
N GLY A 263 23.07 17.05 15.32
CA GLY A 263 23.06 15.70 15.89
C GLY A 263 21.90 14.81 15.42
N LEU A 264 21.04 15.23 14.48
CA LEU A 264 20.03 14.35 13.87
C LEU A 264 20.50 13.69 12.57
N ARG A 265 21.64 14.14 12.03
CA ARG A 265 22.31 13.47 10.92
C ARG A 265 22.74 12.07 11.36
N ARG A 266 22.47 11.07 10.52
CA ARG A 266 22.87 9.68 10.66
C ARG A 266 23.47 9.16 9.37
N VAL A 267 24.33 8.16 9.49
CA VAL A 267 24.87 7.38 8.37
C VAL A 267 24.42 5.93 8.57
N TYR A 268 23.66 5.40 7.62
CA TYR A 268 23.21 4.01 7.60
C TYR A 268 23.95 3.19 6.54
N GLU A 269 24.39 2.00 6.92
CA GLU A 269 24.83 0.95 6.02
C GLU A 269 23.62 0.10 5.61
N VAL A 270 23.32 0.06 4.32
CA VAL A 270 22.17 -0.64 3.73
C VAL A 270 22.66 -1.72 2.77
N LYS A 271 22.40 -2.98 3.12
CA LYS A 271 22.61 -4.17 2.27
C LYS A 271 21.31 -4.67 1.63
N LEU A 272 20.18 -4.08 2.02
CA LEU A 272 18.89 -4.38 1.44
C LEU A 272 18.83 -3.89 -0.02
N THR A 273 18.41 -4.76 -0.93
CA THR A 273 18.13 -4.38 -2.32
C THR A 273 16.72 -3.80 -2.47
N TYR A 274 16.48 -3.06 -3.55
CA TYR A 274 15.15 -2.52 -3.84
C TYR A 274 14.12 -3.65 -4.03
N GLU A 275 14.47 -4.71 -4.75
CA GLU A 275 13.55 -5.83 -5.00
C GLU A 275 13.16 -6.57 -3.71
N GLN A 276 14.11 -6.75 -2.79
CA GLN A 276 13.80 -7.31 -1.46
C GLN A 276 12.87 -6.39 -0.66
N PHE A 277 13.16 -5.08 -0.63
CA PHE A 277 12.28 -4.12 0.04
C PHE A 277 10.87 -4.13 -0.57
N LYS A 278 10.76 -4.12 -1.91
CA LYS A 278 9.48 -4.21 -2.63
C LYS A 278 8.72 -5.47 -2.25
N ALA A 279 9.37 -6.64 -2.29
CA ALA A 279 8.72 -7.90 -1.97
C ALA A 279 8.17 -7.93 -0.54
N ILE A 280 8.95 -7.44 0.42
CA ILE A 280 8.56 -7.32 1.83
C ILE A 280 7.34 -6.39 1.96
N CYS A 281 7.37 -5.21 1.34
CA CYS A 281 6.25 -4.28 1.40
C CYS A 281 4.99 -4.84 0.74
N VAL A 282 5.10 -5.53 -0.39
CA VAL A 282 3.95 -6.13 -1.08
C VAL A 282 3.30 -7.22 -0.23
N ARG A 283 4.09 -8.09 0.41
CA ARG A 283 3.57 -9.04 1.41
C ARG A 283 2.89 -8.33 2.58
N GLY A 284 3.50 -7.26 3.10
CA GLY A 284 2.90 -6.40 4.12
C GLY A 284 1.55 -5.81 3.70
N PHE A 285 1.42 -5.36 2.46
CA PHE A 285 0.15 -4.85 1.93
C PHE A 285 -0.91 -5.96 1.84
N LEU A 286 -0.55 -7.15 1.37
CA LEU A 286 -1.47 -8.30 1.33
C LEU A 286 -1.94 -8.67 2.74
N ASN A 287 -1.04 -8.69 3.72
CA ASN A 287 -1.36 -8.95 5.12
C ASN A 287 -2.28 -7.89 5.73
N PHE A 288 -2.06 -6.61 5.44
CA PHE A 288 -2.97 -5.53 5.82
C PHE A 288 -4.37 -5.77 5.25
N ILE A 289 -4.46 -6.00 3.94
CA ILE A 289 -5.75 -6.15 3.24
C ILE A 289 -6.49 -7.39 3.74
N ASN A 290 -5.78 -8.51 3.94
CA ASN A 290 -6.38 -9.73 4.47
C ASN A 290 -6.92 -9.54 5.89
N THR A 291 -6.17 -8.85 6.75
CA THR A 291 -6.60 -8.54 8.12
C THR A 291 -7.83 -7.66 8.13
N TYR A 292 -7.82 -6.59 7.33
CA TYR A 292 -8.97 -5.71 7.17
C TYR A 292 -10.18 -6.46 6.61
N PHE A 293 -9.99 -7.23 5.54
CA PHE A 293 -11.06 -8.01 4.90
C PHE A 293 -11.73 -8.96 5.87
N LYS A 294 -10.95 -9.73 6.63
CA LYS A 294 -11.45 -10.63 7.68
C LYS A 294 -12.27 -9.88 8.74
N SER A 295 -11.86 -8.67 9.11
CA SER A 295 -12.56 -7.88 10.13
C SER A 295 -13.95 -7.38 9.71
N ILE A 296 -14.18 -7.21 8.41
CA ILE A 296 -15.46 -6.74 7.85
C ILE A 296 -16.30 -7.85 7.21
N SER A 297 -15.70 -9.02 6.97
CA SER A 297 -16.40 -10.19 6.44
C SER A 297 -16.87 -11.17 7.53
N SER A 298 -16.44 -10.97 8.77
CA SER A 298 -16.89 -11.72 9.96
C SER A 298 -18.17 -11.14 10.51
#